data_AF-A0A433Y9Q8-F1
#
_entry.id   AF-A0A433Y9Q8-F1
#
_cell.length_a   1.000
_cell.length_b   1.000
_cell.length_c   1.000
_cell.angle_alpha   90.00
_cell.angle_beta   90.00
_cell.angle_gamma   90.00
#
_symmetry.space_group_name_H-M   'P 1'
#
loop_
_entity.id
_entity.type
_entity.pdbx_description
1 polymer ?
#
loop_
_entity_poly.entity_id
_entity_poly.type
_entity_poly.pdbx_seq_one_letter_code
_entity_poly.pdbx_strand_id
1 'polypeptide(L)'
;MKKIVGIRDLIPRDKHDFGRVEQLKNQPLENLRLILSELLKWLQDGNWPISKPIEDILIDFKHELLPYIIEILESEDVAWKYFVLNGLARKLSNDLLK
;
A
#
# COMPACT_ATOMS: atom_id res chain seq x y z
N MET A 1 -9.43 5.91 29.17
CA MET A 1 -8.97 4.62 28.60
C MET A 1 -8.42 4.88 27.21
N LYS A 2 -7.13 4.57 26.95
CA LYS A 2 -6.61 4.57 25.57
C LYS A 2 -7.26 3.39 24.85
N LYS A 3 -8.03 3.65 23.79
CA LYS A 3 -8.56 2.59 22.94
C LYS A 3 -7.36 1.82 22.38
N ILE A 4 -7.32 0.51 22.56
CA ILE A 4 -6.34 -0.33 21.87
C ILE A 4 -6.72 -0.25 20.40
N VAL A 5 -5.89 0.43 19.60
CA VAL A 5 -6.09 0.55 18.17
C VAL A 5 -5.56 -0.72 17.54
N GLY A 6 -6.44 -1.52 16.94
CA GLY A 6 -6.01 -2.69 16.17
C GLY A 6 -5.41 -2.25 14.84
N ILE A 7 -4.53 -3.05 14.24
CA ILE A 7 -3.90 -2.69 12.96
C ILE A 7 -4.93 -2.39 11.85
N ARG A 8 -6.07 -3.09 11.84
CA ARG A 8 -7.18 -2.84 10.89
C ARG A 8 -7.87 -1.49 11.09
N ASP A 9 -7.83 -0.92 12.29
CA ASP A 9 -8.37 0.42 12.55
C ASP A 9 -7.54 1.52 11.87
N LEU A 10 -6.31 1.19 11.44
CA LEU A 10 -5.38 2.07 10.74
C LEU A 10 -5.51 2.01 9.22
N ILE A 11 -6.37 1.16 8.65
CA ILE A 11 -6.67 1.21 7.21
C ILE A 11 -7.31 2.58 6.90
N PRO A 12 -6.78 3.35 5.91
CA PRO A 12 -7.35 4.64 5.54
C PRO A 12 -8.85 4.54 5.27
N ARG A 13 -9.60 5.61 5.56
CA ARG A 13 -11.07 5.62 5.37
C ARG A 13 -11.50 6.40 4.13
N ASP A 14 -10.65 7.29 3.65
CA ASP A 14 -10.87 8.09 2.46
C ASP A 14 -9.54 8.51 1.83
N LYS A 15 -9.60 9.03 0.61
CA LYS A 15 -8.43 9.40 -0.20
C LYS A 15 -7.56 10.54 0.37
N HIS A 16 -7.99 11.21 1.44
CA HIS A 16 -7.25 12.24 2.16
C HIS A 16 -6.96 11.85 3.62
N ASP A 17 -7.10 10.59 4.01
CA ASP A 17 -6.86 10.13 5.39
C ASP A 17 -5.36 10.01 5.71
N PHE A 18 -4.66 11.15 5.63
CA PHE A 18 -3.25 11.27 5.98
C PHE A 18 -3.00 10.92 7.45
N GLY A 19 -3.97 11.16 8.33
CA GLY A 19 -3.85 10.84 9.76
C GLY A 19 -3.62 9.36 10.02
N ARG A 20 -4.25 8.47 9.24
CA ARG A 20 -3.98 7.02 9.30
C ARG A 20 -2.69 6.63 8.61
N VAL A 21 -2.38 7.23 7.47
CA VAL A 21 -1.10 7.02 6.77
C VAL A 21 0.09 7.30 7.71
N GLU A 22 0.06 8.40 8.46
CA GLU A 22 1.12 8.72 9.43
C GLU A 22 1.21 7.69 10.57
N GLN A 23 0.08 7.13 11.00
CA GLN A 23 0.09 6.04 11.98
C GLN A 23 0.67 4.74 11.42
N LEU A 24 0.36 4.43 10.15
CA LEU A 24 0.86 3.25 9.44
C LEU A 24 2.38 3.30 9.27
N LYS A 25 2.97 4.47 8.96
CA LYS A 25 4.44 4.65 8.84
C LYS A 25 5.21 4.25 10.10
N ASN A 26 4.55 4.27 11.26
CA ASN A 26 5.16 3.93 12.55
C ASN A 26 4.86 2.49 12.99
N GLN A 27 4.21 1.68 12.14
CA GLN A 27 3.93 0.28 12.46
C GLN A 27 5.11 -0.62 12.05
N PRO A 28 5.40 -1.67 12.83
CA PRO A 28 6.34 -2.70 12.40
C PRO A 28 5.77 -3.46 11.18
N LEU A 29 6.66 -3.97 10.32
CA LEU A 29 6.28 -4.68 9.10
C LEU A 29 5.39 -5.90 9.41
N GLU A 30 5.61 -6.57 10.55
CA GLU A 30 4.81 -7.69 11.00
C GLU A 30 3.33 -7.32 11.18
N ASN A 31 3.04 -6.12 11.68
CA ASN A 31 1.68 -5.63 11.81
C ASN A 31 1.12 -5.29 10.42
N LEU A 32 1.86 -4.52 9.63
CA LEU A 32 1.43 -4.08 8.30
C LEU A 32 1.15 -5.26 7.37
N ARG A 33 1.89 -6.37 7.50
CA ARG A 33 1.66 -7.62 6.75
C ARG A 33 0.24 -8.16 6.93
N LEU A 34 -0.40 -7.92 8.09
CA LEU A 34 -1.76 -8.40 8.40
C LEU A 34 -2.87 -7.66 7.62
N ILE A 35 -2.54 -6.53 6.97
CA ILE A 35 -3.47 -5.68 6.23
C ILE A 35 -2.96 -5.32 4.82
N LEU A 36 -1.99 -6.09 4.30
CA LEU A 36 -1.25 -5.73 3.09
C LEU A 36 -2.16 -5.62 1.87
N SER A 37 -3.09 -6.57 1.70
CA SER A 37 -4.09 -6.55 0.63
C SER A 37 -5.01 -5.33 0.71
N GLU A 38 -5.40 -4.91 1.91
CA GLU A 38 -6.23 -3.72 2.12
C GLU A 38 -5.48 -2.42 1.82
N LEU A 39 -4.18 -2.36 2.15
CA LEU A 39 -3.33 -1.21 1.80
C LEU A 39 -3.14 -1.09 0.29
N LEU A 40 -2.95 -2.21 -0.43
CA LEU A 40 -2.79 -2.22 -1.89
C LEU A 40 -4.00 -1.65 -2.65
N LYS A 41 -5.22 -1.75 -2.08
CA LYS A 41 -6.44 -1.15 -2.68
C LYS A 41 -6.35 0.37 -2.76
N TRP A 42 -5.56 1.02 -1.91
CA TRP A 42 -5.32 2.46 -1.99
C TRP A 42 -4.45 2.90 -3.17
N LEU A 43 -4.02 1.93 -4.00
CA LEU A 43 -3.34 2.14 -5.27
C LEU A 43 -4.25 1.96 -6.49
N GLN A 44 -5.56 1.72 -6.30
CA GLN A 44 -6.52 1.61 -7.40
C GLN A 44 -6.63 2.89 -8.23
N ASP A 45 -6.42 4.05 -7.60
CA ASP A 45 -6.34 5.34 -8.27
C ASP A 45 -5.16 6.14 -7.72
N GLY A 46 -4.10 6.25 -8.52
CA GLY A 46 -2.90 6.99 -8.16
C GLY A 46 -3.12 8.50 -8.06
N ASN A 47 -4.28 9.03 -8.45
CA ASN A 47 -4.65 10.42 -8.18
C ASN A 47 -5.09 10.65 -6.73
N TRP A 48 -5.35 9.59 -5.96
CA TRP A 48 -5.64 9.73 -4.54
C TRP A 48 -4.43 10.30 -3.80
N PRO A 49 -4.58 11.40 -3.05
CA PRO A 49 -3.45 12.04 -2.39
C PRO A 49 -2.64 11.13 -1.47
N ILE A 50 -3.28 10.11 -0.89
CA ILE A 50 -2.61 9.10 -0.06
C ILE A 50 -1.98 7.93 -0.83
N SER A 51 -2.25 7.75 -2.13
CA SER A 51 -1.71 6.62 -2.90
C SER A 51 -0.17 6.61 -2.85
N LYS A 52 0.45 7.78 -3.05
CA LYS A 52 1.91 7.89 -3.06
C LYS A 52 2.56 7.56 -1.70
N PRO A 53 2.09 8.13 -0.57
CA PRO A 53 2.51 7.70 0.76
C PRO A 53 2.29 6.21 1.05
N ILE A 54 1.22 5.61 0.53
CA ILE A 54 0.97 4.17 0.71
C ILE A 54 2.00 3.35 -0.07
N GLU A 55 2.36 3.72 -1.31
CA GLU A 55 3.47 3.08 -2.03
C GLU A 55 4.79 3.15 -1.24
N ASP A 56 5.06 4.27 -0.57
CA ASP A 56 6.28 4.46 0.22
C ASP A 56 6.32 3.55 1.46
N ILE A 57 5.16 3.19 2.02
CA ILE A 57 5.06 2.20 3.12
C ILE A 57 5.24 0.78 2.56
N LEU A 58 4.63 0.49 1.41
CA LEU A 58 4.61 -0.87 0.85
C LEU A 58 5.97 -1.31 0.31
N ILE A 59 6.82 -0.38 -0.13
CA ILE A 59 8.12 -0.71 -0.76
C ILE A 59 9.03 -1.57 0.13
N ASP A 60 8.92 -1.42 1.45
CA ASP A 60 9.72 -2.15 2.43
C ASP A 60 9.45 -3.67 2.44
N PHE A 61 8.32 -4.11 1.87
CA PHE A 61 7.99 -5.53 1.72
C PHE A 61 8.72 -6.21 0.55
N LYS A 62 9.38 -5.43 -0.33
CA LYS A 62 10.23 -5.94 -1.41
C LYS A 62 9.58 -7.10 -2.20
N HIS A 63 10.24 -8.26 -2.23
CA HIS A 63 9.78 -9.44 -2.96
C HIS A 63 8.47 -10.05 -2.40
N GLU A 64 8.08 -9.75 -1.16
CA GLU A 64 6.80 -10.19 -0.60
C GLU A 64 5.60 -9.62 -1.38
N LEU A 65 5.80 -8.51 -2.11
CA LEU A 65 4.75 -7.88 -2.94
C LEU A 65 4.46 -8.62 -4.26
N LEU A 66 5.39 -9.45 -4.74
CA LEU A 66 5.27 -10.09 -6.07
C LEU A 66 3.95 -10.84 -6.28
N PRO A 67 3.50 -11.76 -5.39
CA PRO A 67 2.23 -12.45 -5.58
C PRO A 67 1.04 -11.49 -5.66
N TYR A 68 1.03 -10.42 -4.87
CA TYR A 68 -0.05 -9.43 -4.87
C TYR A 68 -0.06 -8.57 -6.14
N ILE A 69 1.12 -8.18 -6.64
CA ILE A 69 1.23 -7.45 -7.90
C ILE A 69 0.70 -8.32 -9.04
N ILE A 70 1.06 -9.61 -9.08
CA ILE A 70 0.55 -10.54 -10.09
C ILE A 70 -0.97 -10.63 -10.01
N GLU A 71 -1.55 -10.81 -8.82
CA GLU A 71 -3.01 -10.86 -8.64
C GLU A 71 -3.71 -9.58 -9.16
N ILE A 72 -3.14 -8.40 -8.89
CA ILE A 72 -3.67 -7.13 -9.42
C ILE A 72 -3.59 -7.09 -10.94
N LEU A 73 -2.49 -7.57 -11.54
CA LEU A 73 -2.31 -7.65 -12.99
C LEU A 73 -3.25 -8.65 -13.67
N GLU A 74 -3.71 -9.67 -12.95
CA GLU A 74 -4.70 -10.65 -13.40
C GLU A 74 -6.16 -10.18 -13.21
N SER A 75 -6.41 -9.16 -12.38
CA SER A 75 -7.75 -8.62 -12.15
C SER A 75 -8.37 -7.94 -13.38
N GLU A 76 -9.64 -7.54 -13.32
CA GLU A 76 -10.27 -6.74 -14.41
C GLU A 76 -10.09 -5.22 -14.22
N ASP A 77 -9.45 -4.78 -13.14
CA ASP A 77 -9.29 -3.36 -12.80
C ASP A 77 -8.13 -2.72 -13.56
N VAL A 78 -8.40 -2.24 -14.78
CA VAL A 78 -7.39 -1.64 -15.67
C VAL A 78 -6.72 -0.42 -15.04
N ALA A 79 -7.45 0.39 -14.25
CA ALA A 79 -6.88 1.56 -13.59
C ALA A 79 -5.87 1.12 -12.52
N TRP A 80 -6.23 0.14 -11.70
CA TRP A 80 -5.33 -0.39 -10.68
C TRP A 80 -4.07 -0.99 -11.28
N LYS A 81 -4.18 -1.75 -12.39
CA LYS A 81 -3.01 -2.25 -13.13
C LYS A 81 -2.09 -1.11 -13.56
N TYR A 82 -2.66 -0.08 -14.17
CA TYR A 82 -1.90 1.07 -14.65
C TYR A 82 -1.13 1.74 -13.50
N PHE A 83 -1.80 2.03 -12.38
CA PHE A 83 -1.18 2.73 -11.26
C PHE A 83 -0.17 1.87 -10.50
N VAL A 84 -0.43 0.58 -10.30
CA VAL A 84 0.54 -0.32 -9.66
C VAL A 84 1.79 -0.49 -10.52
N LEU A 85 1.65 -0.60 -11.85
CA LEU A 85 2.81 -0.66 -12.75
C LEU A 85 3.64 0.63 -12.73
N ASN A 86 2.98 1.78 -12.87
CA ASN A 86 3.67 3.08 -12.98
C ASN A 86 4.11 3.66 -11.62
N GLY A 87 3.56 3.15 -10.53
CA GLY A 87 3.84 3.52 -9.15
C GLY A 87 4.71 2.48 -8.43
N LEU A 88 4.05 1.56 -7.73
CA LEU A 88 4.70 0.60 -6.84
C LEU A 88 5.72 -0.31 -7.54
N ALA A 89 5.37 -0.93 -8.66
CA ALA A 89 6.27 -1.85 -9.37
C ALA A 89 7.51 -1.14 -9.92
N ARG A 90 7.35 0.07 -10.48
CA ARG A 90 8.47 0.90 -10.93
C ARG A 90 9.40 1.28 -9.77
N LYS A 91 8.86 1.63 -8.60
CA LYS A 91 9.67 1.87 -7.40
C LYS A 91 10.44 0.63 -6.97
N LEU A 92 9.76 -0.51 -6.93
CA LEU A 92 10.35 -1.79 -6.53
C LEU A 92 11.51 -2.17 -7.45
N SER A 93 11.32 -2.05 -8.77
CA SER A 93 12.40 -2.27 -9.73
C SER A 93 13.58 -1.35 -9.48
N ASN A 94 13.35 -0.05 -9.22
CA ASN A 94 14.42 0.89 -8.94
C ASN A 94 15.11 0.61 -7.61
N ASP A 95 14.42 0.06 -6.61
CA ASP A 95 15.02 -0.25 -5.31
C ASP A 95 15.89 -1.51 -5.35
N LEU A 96 15.45 -2.52 -6.10
CA LEU A 96 16.16 -3.80 -6.25
C LEU A 96 17.37 -3.72 -7.20
N LEU A 97 17.43 -2.72 -8.08
CA LEU A 97 18.50 -2.53 -9.06
C LEU A 97 19.60 -1.55 -8.58
N LYS A 98 19.52 -1.07 -7.34
CA LYS A 98 20.60 -0.30 -6.69
C LYS A 98 21.67 -1.25 -6.16
#